data_AF-A0A3M1EDY5-F1
#
_entry.id   AF-A0A3M1EDY5-F1
#
_cell.length_a   1.000
_cell.length_b   1.000
_cell.length_c   1.000
_cell.angle_alpha   90.00
_cell.angle_beta   90.00
_cell.angle_gamma   90.00
#
_symmetry.space_group_name_H-M   'P 1'
#
loop_
_entity.id
_entity.type
_entity.pdbx_description
1 polymer ?
#
loop_
_entity_poly.entity_id
_entity_poly.type
_entity_poly.pdbx_seq_one_letter_code
_entity_poly.pdbx_strand_id
1 'polypeptide(L)'
;MSDLKTQLLARLHNHEARIAIVGLGYVGLPLAVAFARRGFDVVGVDIDPDKVDAIRRGESYILDVSSESLAELVSPRTTNGSRHRPGRISATTRYAELAECDVTLICVPTPLNKTRDPDVRYLLAATES
;
A
#
# COMPACT_ATOMS: atom_id res chain seq x y z
N MET A 1 -5.08 31.06 -4.35
CA MET A 1 -5.25 29.60 -4.48
C MET A 1 -3.98 28.95 -3.97
N SER A 2 -4.06 28.03 -3.00
CA SER A 2 -2.90 27.26 -2.55
C SER A 2 -2.45 26.35 -3.68
N ASP A 3 -1.18 26.42 -4.07
CA ASP A 3 -0.61 25.58 -5.12
C ASP A 3 -0.68 24.09 -4.72
N LEU A 4 -0.96 23.21 -5.68
CA LEU A 4 -1.15 21.77 -5.46
C LEU A 4 0.05 21.17 -4.70
N LYS A 5 1.26 21.60 -5.07
CA LYS A 5 2.50 21.21 -4.41
C LYS A 5 2.48 21.53 -2.92
N THR A 6 2.09 22.75 -2.55
CA THR A 6 2.04 23.19 -1.15
C THR A 6 1.04 22.36 -0.34
N GLN A 7 -0.13 22.06 -0.93
CA GLN A 7 -1.14 21.24 -0.27
C GLN A 7 -0.64 19.79 -0.05
N LEU A 8 -0.04 19.18 -1.09
CA LEU A 8 0.50 17.82 -0.99
C LEU A 8 1.63 17.74 0.04
N LEU A 9 2.57 18.69 0.02
CA LEU A 9 3.67 18.74 1.00
C LEU A 9 3.16 18.88 2.43
N ALA A 10 2.13 19.69 2.67
CA ALA A 10 1.52 19.80 3.99
C ALA A 10 0.89 18.48 4.44
N ARG A 11 0.13 17.82 3.55
CA ARG A 11 -0.50 16.51 3.85
C ARG A 11 0.53 15.42 4.09
N LEU A 12 1.66 15.43 3.37
CA LEU A 12 2.77 14.52 3.60
C LEU A 12 3.43 14.77 4.95
N HIS A 13 3.72 16.02 5.33
CA HIS A 13 4.29 16.34 6.64
C HIS A 13 3.37 15.98 7.81
N ASN A 14 2.05 16.13 7.63
CA ASN A 14 1.06 15.86 8.67
C ASN A 14 0.57 14.40 8.70
N HIS A 15 1.07 13.55 7.80
CA HIS A 15 0.63 12.16 7.61
C HIS A 15 -0.87 12.01 7.24
N GLU A 16 -1.41 13.01 6.55
CA GLU A 16 -2.79 13.05 6.04
C GLU A 16 -2.90 12.69 4.56
N ALA A 17 -1.76 12.49 3.90
CA ALA A 17 -1.71 11.94 2.56
C ALA A 17 -2.06 10.45 2.59
N ARG A 18 -2.89 9.99 1.67
CA ARG A 18 -3.22 8.58 1.50
C ARG A 18 -2.28 7.96 0.48
N ILE A 19 -1.64 6.86 0.86
CA ILE A 19 -0.59 6.23 0.06
C ILE A 19 -1.12 4.93 -0.55
N ALA A 20 -1.01 4.79 -1.86
CA ALA A 20 -1.25 3.55 -2.56
C ALA A 20 0.04 2.79 -2.85
N ILE A 21 0.02 1.48 -2.64
CA ILE A 21 1.11 0.56 -3.04
C ILE A 21 0.53 -0.46 -4.02
N VAL A 22 1.02 -0.46 -5.27
CA VAL A 22 0.61 -1.41 -6.32
C VAL A 22 1.61 -2.55 -6.40
N GLY A 23 1.13 -3.78 -6.21
CA GLY A 23 1.95 -4.98 -6.05
C GLY A 23 2.35 -5.18 -4.59
N LEU A 24 1.77 -6.19 -3.94
CA LEU A 24 1.95 -6.52 -2.52
C LEU A 24 2.86 -7.74 -2.36
N GLY A 25 3.89 -7.82 -3.19
CA GLY A 25 4.93 -8.84 -3.10
C GLY A 25 5.97 -8.51 -2.04
N TYR A 26 7.15 -9.11 -2.21
CA TYR A 26 8.29 -8.98 -1.30
C TYR A 26 8.73 -7.53 -1.04
N VAL A 27 8.55 -6.61 -1.98
CA VAL A 27 8.88 -5.19 -1.79
C VAL A 27 7.67 -4.39 -1.27
N GLY A 28 6.51 -4.57 -1.91
CA GLY A 28 5.36 -3.71 -1.65
C GLY A 28 4.72 -3.92 -0.28
N LEU A 29 4.59 -5.16 0.21
CA LEU A 29 3.99 -5.39 1.53
C LEU A 29 4.85 -4.81 2.68
N PRO A 30 6.18 -5.04 2.75
CA PRO A 30 7.02 -4.36 3.73
C PRO A 30 6.94 -2.82 3.64
N LEU A 31 6.85 -2.27 2.42
CA LEU A 31 6.73 -0.83 2.21
C LEU A 31 5.40 -0.28 2.73
N ALA A 32 4.29 -0.98 2.48
CA ALA A 32 2.98 -0.65 3.03
C ALA A 32 3.01 -0.62 4.56
N VAL A 33 3.62 -1.63 5.18
CA VAL A 33 3.83 -1.71 6.63
C VAL A 33 4.68 -0.56 7.15
N ALA A 34 5.76 -0.21 6.46
CA ALA A 34 6.62 0.90 6.86
C ALA A 34 5.88 2.25 6.89
N PHE A 35 5.10 2.57 5.85
CA PHE A 35 4.30 3.79 5.80
C PHE A 35 3.19 3.80 6.86
N ALA A 36 2.47 2.69 7.00
CA ALA A 36 1.41 2.57 8.01
C ALA A 36 1.94 2.74 9.44
N ARG A 37 3.13 2.20 9.74
CA ARG A 37 3.81 2.40 11.03
C ARG A 37 4.21 3.84 11.29
N ARG A 38 4.52 4.61 10.24
CA ARG A 38 4.75 6.07 10.36
C ARG A 38 3.46 6.87 10.53
N GLY A 39 2.30 6.25 10.36
CA GLY A 39 1.01 6.87 10.65
C GLY A 39 0.24 7.33 9.42
N PHE A 40 0.67 6.94 8.22
CA PHE A 40 -0.10 7.14 7.00
C PHE A 40 -1.20 6.10 6.88
N ASP A 41 -2.26 6.43 6.15
CA ASP A 41 -3.28 5.48 5.73
C ASP A 41 -2.89 4.94 4.35
N VAL A 42 -2.84 3.60 4.23
CA VAL A 42 -2.27 2.88 3.09
C VAL A 42 -3.32 1.99 2.43
N VAL A 43 -3.38 2.04 1.11
CA VAL A 43 -4.16 1.15 0.26
C VAL A 43 -3.20 0.28 -0.53
N GLY A 44 -3.21 -1.02 -0.25
CA GLY A 44 -2.53 -2.01 -1.06
C GLY A 44 -3.41 -2.47 -2.21
N VAL A 45 -2.86 -2.49 -3.42
CA VAL A 45 -3.52 -3.06 -4.61
C VAL A 45 -2.68 -4.23 -5.12
N ASP A 46 -3.26 -5.40 -5.28
CA ASP A 46 -2.62 -6.53 -5.95
C ASP A 46 -3.63 -7.24 -6.85
N ILE A 47 -3.16 -7.85 -7.94
CA ILE A 47 -4.01 -8.62 -8.87
C ILE A 47 -4.39 -9.98 -8.29
N ASP A 48 -3.62 -10.46 -7.31
CA ASP A 48 -3.78 -11.74 -6.67
C ASP A 48 -4.78 -11.65 -5.49
N PRO A 49 -6.00 -12.20 -5.62
CA PRO A 49 -7.02 -12.10 -4.58
C PRO A 49 -6.62 -12.82 -3.29
N ASP A 50 -5.83 -13.90 -3.38
CA ASP A 50 -5.45 -14.69 -2.20
C ASP A 50 -4.52 -13.87 -1.29
N LYS A 51 -3.60 -13.10 -1.89
CA LYS A 51 -2.75 -12.15 -1.16
C LYS A 51 -3.57 -11.05 -0.50
N VAL A 52 -4.51 -10.47 -1.24
CA VAL A 52 -5.40 -9.42 -0.73
C VAL A 52 -6.20 -9.92 0.46
N ASP A 53 -6.76 -11.13 0.37
CA ASP A 53 -7.55 -11.70 1.44
C ASP A 53 -6.70 -12.12 2.64
N ALA A 54 -5.49 -12.62 2.44
CA ALA A 54 -4.53 -12.85 3.52
C ALA A 54 -4.22 -11.55 4.28
N ILE A 55 -3.91 -10.46 3.57
CA ILE A 55 -3.64 -9.16 4.21
C ILE A 55 -4.87 -8.67 4.98
N ARG A 56 -6.08 -8.79 4.43
CA ARG A 56 -7.32 -8.40 5.14
C ARG A 56 -7.53 -9.18 6.44
N ARG A 57 -7.04 -10.41 6.53
CA ARG A 57 -7.04 -11.21 7.77
C ARG A 57 -5.85 -10.91 8.70
N GLY A 58 -4.95 -10.02 8.29
CA GLY A 58 -3.71 -9.74 9.04
C GLY A 58 -2.66 -10.84 8.89
N GLU A 59 -2.78 -11.72 7.90
CA GLU A 59 -1.89 -12.84 7.68
C GLU A 59 -0.81 -12.45 6.66
N SER A 60 0.46 -12.51 7.07
CA SER A 60 1.58 -12.26 6.17
C SER A 60 2.03 -13.56 5.50
N TYR A 61 2.29 -13.46 4.20
CA TYR A 61 2.97 -14.48 3.37
C TYR A 61 4.41 -14.06 3.02
N ILE A 62 4.89 -12.94 3.56
CA ILE A 62 6.25 -12.42 3.37
C ILE A 62 7.04 -12.59 4.66
N LEU A 63 8.21 -13.24 4.58
CA LEU A 63 9.05 -13.56 5.74
C LEU A 63 9.48 -12.31 6.54
N ASP A 64 9.74 -11.20 5.86
CA ASP A 64 10.20 -9.95 6.48
C ASP A 64 9.08 -9.16 7.21
N VAL A 65 7.83 -9.62 7.13
CA VAL A 65 6.68 -9.01 7.79
C VAL A 65 5.99 -10.08 8.62
N SER A 66 5.98 -9.93 9.94
CA SER A 66 5.22 -10.85 10.79
C SER A 66 3.72 -10.61 10.67
N SER A 67 2.91 -11.68 10.72
CA SER A 67 1.45 -11.57 10.75
C SER A 67 0.96 -10.76 11.96
N GLU A 68 1.62 -10.86 13.11
CA GLU A 68 1.32 -10.03 14.28
C GLU A 68 1.41 -8.53 13.95
N SER A 69 2.53 -8.11 13.35
CA SER A 69 2.75 -6.72 12.96
C SER A 69 1.77 -6.24 11.89
N LEU A 70 1.37 -7.11 10.96
CA LEU A 70 0.40 -6.78 9.93
C LEU A 70 -1.02 -6.67 10.51
N ALA A 71 -1.41 -7.62 11.36
CA ALA A 71 -2.71 -7.66 12.01
C ALA A 71 -2.98 -6.41 12.84
N GLU A 72 -1.97 -5.87 13.55
CA GLU A 72 -2.08 -4.59 14.27
C GLU A 72 -2.40 -3.39 13.37
N LEU A 73 -1.93 -3.43 12.11
CA LEU A 73 -2.08 -2.34 11.15
C LEU A 73 -3.36 -2.46 10.34
N VAL A 74 -3.90 -3.67 10.18
CA VAL A 74 -5.16 -3.93 9.45
C VAL A 74 -6.37 -3.84 10.39
N SER A 75 -6.20 -4.27 11.64
CA SER A 75 -7.29 -4.27 12.61
C SER A 75 -7.66 -2.85 13.03
N PRO A 76 -8.94 -2.59 13.31
CA PRO A 76 -9.38 -1.35 13.93
C PRO A 76 -8.66 -1.09 15.26
N ARG A 77 -8.39 0.19 15.54
CA ARG A 77 -7.63 0.60 16.73
C ARG A 77 -8.39 1.59 17.57
N THR A 78 -8.26 1.42 18.89
CA THR A 78 -8.71 2.42 19.87
C THR A 78 -7.59 3.43 20.09
N THR A 79 -7.88 4.71 19.85
CA THR A 79 -6.96 5.81 20.20
C THR A 79 -7.35 6.41 21.54
N ASN A 80 -6.41 7.10 22.21
CA ASN A 80 -6.51 7.71 23.56
C ASN A 80 -7.62 8.79 23.76
N GLY A 81 -8.69 8.78 22.94
CA GLY A 81 -9.81 9.71 22.95
C GLY A 81 -11.14 9.13 22.43
N SER A 82 -11.39 7.82 22.60
CA SER A 82 -12.72 7.18 22.40
C SER A 82 -13.28 7.14 20.96
N ARG A 83 -12.43 7.20 19.92
CA ARG A 83 -12.86 6.88 18.54
C ARG A 83 -12.15 5.62 18.06
N HIS A 84 -12.94 4.67 17.57
CA HIS A 84 -12.46 3.51 16.86
C HIS A 84 -12.06 3.97 15.45
N ARG A 85 -10.75 3.96 15.15
CA ARG A 85 -10.27 4.22 13.80
C ARG A 85 -10.13 2.89 13.05
N PRO A 86 -10.40 2.85 11.74
CA PRO A 86 -10.05 1.69 10.93
C PRO A 86 -8.54 1.42 11.00
N GLY A 87 -8.13 0.21 10.61
CA GLY A 87 -6.74 -0.08 10.38
C GLY A 87 -6.11 0.90 9.39
N ARG A 88 -4.79 1.06 9.50
CA ARG A 88 -3.99 1.90 8.60
C ARG A 88 -3.67 1.21 7.29
N ILE A 89 -3.84 -0.10 7.18
CA ILE A 89 -3.66 -0.85 5.93
C ILE A 89 -5.01 -1.43 5.51
N SER A 90 -5.35 -1.17 4.25
CA SER A 90 -6.42 -1.86 3.52
C SER A 90 -5.82 -2.51 2.29
N ALA A 91 -6.42 -3.61 1.81
CA ALA A 91 -5.99 -4.28 0.59
C ALA A 91 -7.19 -4.53 -0.34
N THR A 92 -6.96 -4.42 -1.65
CA THR A 92 -7.98 -4.56 -2.69
C THR A 92 -7.38 -5.09 -3.99
N THR A 93 -8.23 -5.65 -4.85
CA THR A 93 -7.88 -5.96 -6.24
C THR A 93 -8.32 -4.86 -7.20
N ARG A 94 -8.97 -3.80 -6.69
CA ARG A 94 -9.59 -2.75 -7.49
C ARG A 94 -8.68 -1.53 -7.64
N TYR A 95 -8.14 -1.33 -8.84
CA TYR A 95 -7.33 -0.16 -9.19
C TYR A 95 -8.10 1.17 -9.07
N ALA A 96 -9.43 1.15 -9.19
CA ALA A 96 -10.26 2.34 -8.99
C ALA A 96 -10.06 3.03 -7.63
N GLU A 97 -9.59 2.32 -6.59
CA GLU A 97 -9.31 2.90 -5.28
C GLU A 97 -8.06 3.80 -5.25
N LEU A 98 -7.22 3.74 -6.30
CA LEU A 98 -6.06 4.62 -6.46
C LEU A 98 -6.47 6.09 -6.66
N ALA A 99 -7.68 6.34 -7.19
CA ALA A 99 -8.19 7.70 -7.42
C ALA A 99 -8.36 8.52 -6.13
N GLU A 100 -8.49 7.84 -4.99
CA GLU A 100 -8.64 8.45 -3.67
C GLU A 100 -7.28 8.66 -2.97
N CYS A 101 -6.16 8.34 -3.63
CA CYS A 101 -4.82 8.39 -3.07
C CYS A 101 -4.01 9.58 -3.60
N ASP A 102 -3.16 10.14 -2.74
CA ASP A 102 -2.32 11.29 -3.07
C ASP A 102 -0.97 10.88 -3.68
N VAL A 103 -0.50 9.68 -3.32
CA VAL A 103 0.77 9.12 -3.77
C VAL A 103 0.53 7.67 -4.14
N THR A 104 1.00 7.26 -5.33
CA THR A 104 1.00 5.86 -5.75
C THR A 104 2.43 5.39 -5.97
N LEU A 105 2.81 4.30 -5.31
CA LEU A 105 4.09 3.62 -5.51
C LEU A 105 3.83 2.30 -6.24
N ILE A 106 4.52 2.10 -7.37
CA ILE A 106 4.39 0.88 -8.16
C ILE A 106 5.55 -0.06 -7.82
N CYS A 107 5.21 -1.23 -7.29
CA CYS A 107 6.11 -2.26 -6.77
C CYS A 107 5.84 -3.62 -7.44
N VAL A 108 5.46 -3.61 -8.71
CA VAL A 108 5.23 -4.83 -9.50
C VAL A 108 6.54 -5.47 -9.96
N PRO A 109 6.57 -6.79 -10.22
CA PRO A 109 7.78 -7.47 -10.65
C PRO A 109 8.34 -6.93 -11.97
N THR A 110 9.66 -6.81 -12.05
CA THR A 110 10.40 -6.58 -13.30
C THR A 110 11.37 -7.74 -13.52
N PRO A 111 10.88 -8.96 -13.80
CA PRO A 111 11.74 -10.12 -13.96
C PRO A 111 12.67 -9.91 -15.16
N LEU A 112 13.83 -10.56 -15.16
CA LEU A 112 14.74 -10.50 -16.30
C LEU A 112 14.31 -11.50 -17.37
N ASN A 113 14.37 -11.10 -18.63
CA ASN A 113 14.13 -11.98 -19.77
C ASN A 113 15.37 -12.87 -20.06
N LYS A 114 15.31 -13.68 -21.13
CA LYS A 114 16.42 -14.57 -21.52
C LYS A 114 17.72 -13.83 -21.88
N THR A 115 17.64 -12.55 -22.28
CA THR A 115 18.78 -11.68 -22.58
C THR A 115 19.25 -10.86 -21.38
N ARG A 116 18.64 -11.07 -20.21
CA ARG A 116 18.88 -10.35 -18.94
C ARG A 116 18.40 -8.90 -18.92
N ASP A 117 17.55 -8.51 -19.87
CA ASP A 117 16.88 -7.21 -19.84
C ASP A 117 15.65 -7.27 -18.91
N PRO A 118 15.32 -6.17 -18.21
CA PRO A 118 14.08 -6.09 -17.46
C PRO A 118 12.85 -6.25 -18.35
N ASP A 119 11.97 -7.16 -17.96
CA ASP A 119 10.65 -7.30 -18.55
C ASP A 119 9.68 -6.31 -17.87
N VAL A 120 9.35 -5.24 -18.60
CA VAL A 120 8.53 -4.13 -18.09
C VAL A 120 7.04 -4.32 -18.31
N ARG A 121 6.58 -5.47 -18.84
CA ARG A 121 5.15 -5.70 -19.15
C ARG A 121 4.24 -5.50 -17.95
N TYR A 122 4.67 -5.92 -16.75
CA TYR A 122 3.91 -5.73 -15.51
C TYR A 122 3.81 -4.26 -15.10
N LEU A 123 4.85 -3.47 -15.35
CA LEU A 123 4.86 -2.03 -15.09
C LEU A 123 3.88 -1.31 -16.01
N LEU A 124 3.91 -1.63 -17.30
CA LEU A 124 2.98 -1.05 -18.29
C LEU A 124 1.52 -1.37 -17.93
N ALA A 125 1.23 -2.64 -17.64
CA ALA A 125 -0.11 -3.04 -17.22
C ALA A 125 -0.60 -2.26 -15.99
N ALA A 126 0.26 -2.06 -14.98
CA ALA A 126 -0.08 -1.29 -13.79
C ALA A 126 -0.37 0.19 -14.09
N THR A 127 0.26 0.77 -15.11
CA THR A 127 0.02 2.18 -15.51
C THR A 127 -1.21 2.37 -16.40
N GLU A 128 -1.74 1.30 -16.99
CA GLU A 128 -2.91 1.31 -17.88
C GLU A 128 -4.22 0.87 -17.19
N SER A 129 -4.16 0.52 -15.90
CA SER A 129 -5.25 -0.08 -15.11
C SER A 129 -6.12 0.93 -14.36
#